data_AF-A0AA35UVX7-F1
#
_entry.id   AF-A0AA35UVX7-F1
#
_cell.length_a   1.000
_cell.length_b   1.000
_cell.length_c   1.000
_cell.angle_alpha   90.00
_cell.angle_beta   90.00
_cell.angle_gamma   90.00
#
_symmetry.space_group_name_H-M   'P 1'
#
loop_
_entity.id
_entity.type
_entity.pdbx_description
1 polymer ?
#
loop_
_entity_poly.entity_id
_entity_poly.type
_entity_poly.pdbx_seq_one_letter_code
_entity_poly.pdbx_strand_id
1 'polypeptide(L)'
;MAMSLDTLIKRASEAFDAALAAAAPGSAMAPALDRLDHRPTHILAIGKAASAMARACRDHGLDAQGVIITNPENAADVEGFELIIGGHPVPDQGSMDGAKRAIELTSSLGPDDHLLVLLSGGGSALMTRPVGDLDLDHKRIINEALLARGMDIHRMNACRRLFSAVKGGRLAGLAAPARVTQWVLSDVPGDHLASIASGPFAPDPWSFDDAVGCVVEAGITRHDWATSVLDAMRKGDLPAPLRDGDPAFDRVETSILASNAICREAASNDLGDNTVSLPDLDGDAMAMGRTLAHAVMNAPAPLLAVTGGETVVTLPQQHGLGGRSQALALSFLLAMEDAEFDWVLLAAGTDGRDGPTDAAGGLVTSGMRPDIDAARAALDGHDSYHYLDRIGGLLRCPPTGTNLADIAIVLTSPKG
;
A
#
# COMPACT_ATOMS: atom_id res chain seq x y z
N MET A 1 10.96 -15.57 -32.82
CA MET A 1 10.76 -14.57 -33.88
C MET A 1 10.95 -13.20 -33.25
N ALA A 2 11.58 -12.26 -33.95
CA ALA A 2 11.63 -10.87 -33.51
C ALA A 2 10.21 -10.29 -33.43
N MET A 3 9.91 -9.58 -32.34
CA MET A 3 8.66 -8.84 -32.17
C MET A 3 8.87 -7.41 -32.64
N SER A 4 7.91 -6.85 -33.37
CA SER A 4 7.96 -5.42 -33.70
C SER A 4 7.84 -4.56 -32.44
N LEU A 5 8.35 -3.33 -32.50
CA LEU A 5 8.23 -2.39 -31.38
C LEU A 5 6.76 -2.16 -30.98
N ASP A 6 5.84 -2.03 -31.95
CA ASP A 6 4.40 -1.91 -31.68
C ASP A 6 3.84 -3.12 -30.92
N THR A 7 4.35 -4.32 -31.22
CA THR A 7 3.97 -5.55 -30.50
C THR A 7 4.48 -5.51 -29.06
N LEU A 8 5.70 -5.03 -28.83
CA LEU A 8 6.24 -4.87 -27.47
C LEU A 8 5.41 -3.87 -26.66
N ILE A 9 5.11 -2.70 -27.22
CA ILE A 9 4.29 -1.67 -26.56
C ILE A 9 2.91 -2.23 -26.18
N LYS A 10 2.26 -2.91 -27.13
CA LYS A 10 0.95 -3.51 -26.90
C LYS A 10 1.00 -4.54 -25.77
N ARG A 11 1.96 -5.46 -25.80
CA ARG A 11 2.11 -6.51 -24.77
C ARG A 11 2.43 -5.92 -23.39
N ALA A 12 3.28 -4.89 -23.32
CA ALA A 12 3.57 -4.21 -22.05
C ALA A 12 2.32 -3.54 -21.48
N SER A 13 1.48 -2.97 -22.34
CA SER A 13 0.21 -2.34 -21.94
C SER A 13 -0.82 -3.38 -21.48
N GLU A 14 -0.98 -4.50 -22.20
CA GLU A 14 -1.88 -5.60 -21.81
C GLU A 14 -1.48 -6.21 -20.45
N ALA A 15 -0.18 -6.43 -20.23
CA ALA A 15 0.33 -6.91 -18.96
C ALA A 15 0.14 -5.89 -17.82
N PHE A 16 0.25 -4.60 -18.10
CA PHE A 16 -0.07 -3.56 -17.13
C PHE A 16 -1.56 -3.52 -16.81
N ASP A 17 -2.44 -3.64 -17.79
CA ASP A 17 -3.89 -3.74 -17.58
C ASP A 17 -4.25 -4.94 -16.70
N ALA A 18 -3.57 -6.08 -16.88
CA ALA A 18 -3.72 -7.26 -16.01
C ALA A 18 -3.30 -6.95 -14.55
N ALA A 19 -2.20 -6.23 -14.34
CA ALA A 19 -1.79 -5.77 -13.01
C ALA A 19 -2.81 -4.82 -12.38
N LEU A 20 -3.33 -3.85 -13.15
CA LEU A 20 -4.35 -2.91 -12.66
C LEU A 20 -5.66 -3.62 -12.32
N ALA A 21 -6.06 -4.62 -13.13
CA ALA A 21 -7.23 -5.44 -12.85
C ALA A 21 -7.05 -6.25 -11.55
N ALA A 22 -5.86 -6.76 -11.27
CA ALA A 22 -5.55 -7.45 -10.01
C ALA A 22 -5.52 -6.50 -8.80
N ALA A 23 -5.18 -5.22 -9.00
CA ALA A 23 -5.20 -4.21 -7.95
C ALA A 23 -6.63 -3.73 -7.62
N ALA A 24 -7.50 -3.60 -8.62
CA ALA A 24 -8.81 -2.98 -8.48
C ALA A 24 -9.68 -3.68 -7.39
N PRO A 25 -10.22 -2.95 -6.40
CA PRO A 25 -10.94 -3.56 -5.27
C PRO A 25 -12.05 -4.53 -5.66
N GLY A 26 -12.88 -4.16 -6.65
CA GLY A 26 -13.98 -5.03 -7.11
C GLY A 26 -13.48 -6.34 -7.71
N SER A 27 -12.53 -6.27 -8.63
CA SER A 27 -11.92 -7.45 -9.28
C SER A 27 -11.17 -8.34 -8.27
N ALA A 28 -10.40 -7.74 -7.37
CA ALA A 28 -9.66 -8.47 -6.33
C ALA A 28 -10.60 -9.20 -5.35
N MET A 29 -11.75 -8.59 -5.04
CA MET A 29 -12.73 -9.17 -4.12
C MET A 29 -13.65 -10.22 -4.75
N ALA A 30 -13.93 -10.14 -6.05
CA ALA A 30 -14.92 -11.01 -6.69
C ALA A 30 -14.68 -12.52 -6.44
N PRO A 31 -13.47 -13.08 -6.61
CA PRO A 31 -13.25 -14.50 -6.33
C PRO A 31 -13.42 -14.87 -4.85
N ALA A 32 -13.15 -13.94 -3.94
CA ALA A 32 -13.29 -14.17 -2.51
C ALA A 32 -14.78 -14.08 -2.08
N LEU A 33 -15.53 -13.18 -2.70
CA LEU A 33 -16.98 -13.06 -2.55
C LEU A 33 -17.72 -14.30 -3.05
N ASP A 34 -17.34 -14.83 -4.22
CA ASP A 34 -17.93 -16.06 -4.79
C ASP A 34 -17.76 -17.29 -3.87
N ARG A 35 -16.70 -17.31 -3.05
CA ARG A 35 -16.36 -18.40 -2.13
C ARG A 35 -16.75 -18.11 -0.67
N LEU A 36 -17.50 -17.05 -0.42
CA LEU A 36 -17.86 -16.65 0.94
C LEU A 36 -18.94 -17.57 1.50
N ASP A 37 -18.51 -18.64 2.18
CA ASP A 37 -19.40 -19.70 2.69
C ASP A 37 -20.39 -19.20 3.77
N HIS A 38 -19.97 -18.22 4.58
CA HIS A 38 -20.77 -17.62 5.63
C HIS A 38 -21.05 -16.17 5.30
N ARG A 39 -22.34 -15.80 5.20
CA ARG A 39 -22.73 -14.41 5.01
C ARG A 39 -22.39 -13.62 6.28
N PRO A 40 -21.73 -12.46 6.18
CA PRO A 40 -21.40 -11.65 7.34
C PRO A 40 -22.68 -11.10 7.97
N THR A 41 -22.68 -10.94 9.29
CA THR A 41 -23.69 -10.15 10.00
C THR A 41 -23.32 -8.66 9.99
N HIS A 42 -22.01 -8.37 9.99
CA HIS A 42 -21.46 -7.02 9.99
C HIS A 42 -20.25 -6.88 9.05
N ILE A 43 -20.05 -5.68 8.51
CA ILE A 43 -18.89 -5.34 7.68
C ILE A 43 -18.16 -4.13 8.26
N LEU A 44 -16.85 -4.22 8.45
CA LEU A 44 -15.99 -3.11 8.85
C LEU A 44 -14.96 -2.83 7.75
N ALA A 45 -15.13 -1.71 7.05
CA ALA A 45 -14.23 -1.30 5.97
C ALA A 45 -13.34 -0.12 6.40
N ILE A 46 -12.03 -0.28 6.31
CA ILE A 46 -11.04 0.69 6.78
C ILE A 46 -9.96 0.90 5.71
N GLY A 47 -9.66 2.17 5.42
CA GLY A 47 -8.58 2.56 4.52
C GLY A 47 -9.04 3.37 3.30
N LYS A 48 -8.09 3.71 2.42
CA LYS A 48 -8.36 4.51 1.21
C LYS A 48 -9.32 3.82 0.24
N ALA A 49 -9.28 2.48 0.15
CA ALA A 49 -10.17 1.71 -0.71
C ALA A 49 -11.47 1.28 0.00
N ALA A 50 -11.72 1.70 1.24
CA ALA A 50 -12.82 1.18 2.06
C ALA A 50 -14.20 1.34 1.40
N SER A 51 -14.51 2.50 0.82
CA SER A 51 -15.79 2.73 0.13
C SER A 51 -15.94 1.83 -1.12
N ALA A 52 -14.85 1.63 -1.88
CA ALA A 52 -14.86 0.78 -3.06
C ALA A 52 -15.02 -0.70 -2.70
N MET A 53 -14.35 -1.16 -1.65
CA MET A 53 -14.49 -2.51 -1.13
C MET A 53 -15.91 -2.76 -0.58
N ALA A 54 -16.46 -1.81 0.19
CA ALA A 54 -17.83 -1.88 0.69
C ALA A 54 -18.87 -1.92 -0.44
N ARG A 55 -18.65 -1.14 -1.50
CA ARG A 55 -19.49 -1.17 -2.71
C ARG A 55 -19.44 -2.53 -3.41
N ALA A 56 -18.26 -3.11 -3.57
CA ALA A 56 -18.11 -4.45 -4.14
C ALA A 56 -18.91 -5.51 -3.36
N CYS A 57 -18.94 -5.43 -2.02
CA CYS A 57 -19.80 -6.28 -1.20
C CYS A 57 -21.30 -6.07 -1.50
N ARG A 58 -21.76 -4.83 -1.67
CA ARG A 58 -23.17 -4.54 -2.01
C ARG A 58 -23.56 -5.00 -3.39
N ASP A 59 -22.72 -4.72 -4.38
CA ASP A 59 -22.96 -5.11 -5.77
C ASP A 59 -23.00 -6.65 -5.90
N HIS A 60 -22.32 -7.36 -5.01
CA HIS A 60 -22.37 -8.82 -4.89
C HIS A 60 -23.58 -9.35 -4.09
N GLY A 61 -24.44 -8.49 -3.56
CA GLY A 61 -25.67 -8.88 -2.86
C GLY A 61 -25.50 -9.25 -1.40
N LEU A 62 -24.47 -8.74 -0.72
CA LEU A 62 -24.39 -8.76 0.75
C LEU A 62 -25.24 -7.62 1.33
N ASP A 63 -26.04 -7.90 2.36
CA ASP A 63 -27.01 -6.99 2.99
C ASP A 63 -26.65 -6.62 4.45
N ALA A 64 -25.60 -7.24 5.00
CA ALA A 64 -25.05 -6.99 6.34
C ALA A 64 -24.79 -5.51 6.61
N GLN A 65 -25.17 -4.96 7.78
CA GLN A 65 -24.85 -3.56 8.12
C GLN A 65 -23.35 -3.34 8.24
N GLY A 66 -22.87 -2.14 7.95
CA GLY A 66 -21.43 -1.88 8.06
C GLY A 66 -21.02 -0.47 8.38
N VAL A 67 -19.72 -0.31 8.60
CA VAL A 67 -19.05 0.97 8.88
C VAL A 67 -17.91 1.13 7.87
N ILE A 68 -17.83 2.29 7.23
CA ILE A 68 -16.73 2.70 6.35
C ILE A 68 -15.93 3.77 7.06
N ILE A 69 -14.62 3.59 7.17
CA ILE A 69 -13.67 4.56 7.72
C ILE A 69 -12.65 4.89 6.64
N THR A 70 -12.72 6.09 6.07
CA THR A 70 -11.90 6.49 4.91
C THR A 70 -11.53 7.98 4.92
N ASN A 71 -10.71 8.43 3.98
CA ASN A 71 -10.31 9.84 3.80
C ASN A 71 -11.33 10.61 2.94
N PRO A 72 -11.34 11.96 3.01
CA PRO A 72 -12.28 12.78 2.23
C PRO A 72 -12.26 12.51 0.71
N GLU A 73 -11.08 12.24 0.14
CA GLU A 73 -10.92 12.02 -1.29
C GLU A 73 -11.55 10.71 -1.79
N ASN A 74 -11.68 9.70 -0.91
CA ASN A 74 -12.23 8.38 -1.25
C ASN A 74 -13.58 8.11 -0.59
N ALA A 75 -14.15 9.11 0.09
CA ALA A 75 -15.46 9.05 0.72
C ALA A 75 -16.54 8.88 -0.36
N ALA A 76 -17.33 7.81 -0.24
CA ALA A 76 -18.49 7.59 -1.10
C ALA A 76 -19.57 6.83 -0.33
N ASP A 77 -20.80 7.30 -0.43
CA ASP A 77 -21.94 6.65 0.23
C ASP A 77 -22.21 5.27 -0.38
N VAL A 78 -22.44 4.30 0.50
CA VAL A 78 -22.81 2.93 0.16
C VAL A 78 -24.02 2.55 1.02
N GLU A 79 -25.07 2.03 0.41
CA GLU A 79 -26.30 1.66 1.12
C GLU A 79 -26.02 0.66 2.25
N GLY A 80 -26.64 0.89 3.42
CA GLY A 80 -26.43 0.04 4.60
C GLY A 80 -25.07 0.21 5.29
N PHE A 81 -24.27 1.21 4.91
CA PHE A 81 -23.03 1.57 5.59
C PHE A 81 -23.10 2.95 6.23
N GLU A 82 -22.61 3.05 7.46
CA GLU A 82 -22.27 4.32 8.11
C GLU A 82 -20.91 4.79 7.60
N LEU A 83 -20.84 5.98 7.02
CA LEU A 83 -19.60 6.57 6.51
C LEU A 83 -18.98 7.53 7.54
N ILE A 84 -17.74 7.25 7.93
CA ILE A 84 -16.93 8.09 8.82
C ILE A 84 -15.69 8.53 8.07
N ILE A 85 -15.46 9.84 8.04
CA ILE A 85 -14.32 10.45 7.37
C ILE A 85 -13.26 10.78 8.43
N GLY A 86 -12.04 10.28 8.23
CA GLY A 86 -10.89 10.55 9.10
C GLY A 86 -9.70 11.17 8.35
N GLY A 87 -8.80 11.77 9.11
CA GLY A 87 -7.58 12.39 8.61
C GLY A 87 -6.54 11.39 8.11
N HIS A 88 -5.93 11.71 6.96
CA HIS A 88 -4.78 11.01 6.39
C HIS A 88 -3.91 12.02 5.61
N PRO A 89 -2.56 12.01 5.73
CA PRO A 89 -1.74 11.03 6.46
C PRO A 89 -1.65 11.30 7.97
N VAL A 90 -2.10 12.47 8.44
CA VAL A 90 -2.11 12.83 9.86
C VAL A 90 -3.51 12.57 10.43
N PRO A 91 -3.62 11.79 11.53
CA PRO A 91 -4.91 11.51 12.15
C PRO A 91 -5.53 12.76 12.79
N ASP A 92 -6.86 12.81 12.80
CA ASP A 92 -7.66 13.90 13.36
C ASP A 92 -8.83 13.37 14.23
N GLN A 93 -9.78 14.25 14.57
CA GLN A 93 -10.96 13.86 15.35
C GLN A 93 -11.81 12.80 14.62
N GLY A 94 -11.95 12.89 13.30
CA GLY A 94 -12.65 11.88 12.50
C GLY A 94 -11.97 10.52 12.59
N SER A 95 -10.63 10.48 12.69
CA SER A 95 -9.90 9.25 12.95
C SER A 95 -10.20 8.62 14.32
N MET A 96 -10.41 9.46 15.35
CA MET A 96 -10.81 9.04 16.70
C MET A 96 -12.24 8.52 16.74
N ASP A 97 -13.14 9.17 16.02
CA ASP A 97 -14.55 8.80 15.92
C ASP A 97 -14.71 7.48 15.17
N GLY A 98 -13.97 7.30 14.06
CA GLY A 98 -13.92 6.03 13.33
C GLY A 98 -13.41 4.89 14.21
N ALA A 99 -12.31 5.09 14.93
CA ALA A 99 -11.79 4.09 15.86
C ALA A 99 -12.75 3.78 17.02
N LYS A 100 -13.46 4.80 17.54
CA LYS A 100 -14.52 4.59 18.54
C LYS A 100 -15.63 3.71 17.98
N ARG A 101 -16.12 4.01 16.78
CA ARG A 101 -17.19 3.24 16.15
C ARG A 101 -16.77 1.80 15.85
N ALA A 102 -15.53 1.59 15.41
CA ALA A 102 -14.95 0.26 15.20
C ALA A 102 -14.93 -0.56 16.50
N ILE A 103 -14.52 0.04 17.63
CA ILE A 103 -14.55 -0.59 18.95
C ILE A 103 -15.99 -0.96 19.34
N GLU A 104 -16.95 -0.05 19.16
CA GLU A 104 -18.35 -0.29 19.48
C GLU A 104 -18.94 -1.43 18.66
N LEU A 105 -18.65 -1.47 17.35
CA LEU A 105 -19.04 -2.57 16.47
C LEU A 105 -18.45 -3.88 16.96
N THR A 106 -17.12 -3.98 17.10
CA THR A 106 -16.47 -5.25 17.47
C THR A 106 -16.91 -5.74 18.84
N SER A 107 -17.03 -4.85 19.83
CA SER A 107 -17.42 -5.23 21.20
C SER A 107 -18.89 -5.66 21.31
N SER A 108 -19.70 -5.41 20.29
CA SER A 108 -21.12 -5.80 20.28
C SER A 108 -21.36 -7.22 19.76
N LEU A 109 -20.34 -7.86 19.18
CA LEU A 109 -20.47 -9.13 18.48
C LEU A 109 -20.49 -10.32 19.44
N GLY A 110 -21.33 -11.30 19.12
CA GLY A 110 -21.44 -12.58 19.82
C GLY A 110 -20.88 -13.78 19.05
N PRO A 111 -20.97 -15.00 19.60
CA PRO A 111 -20.43 -16.21 18.98
C PRO A 111 -21.11 -16.61 17.65
N ASP A 112 -22.35 -16.15 17.44
CA ASP A 112 -23.14 -16.37 16.23
C ASP A 112 -22.89 -15.31 15.14
N ASP A 113 -22.15 -14.24 15.47
CA ASP A 113 -21.83 -13.18 14.53
C ASP A 113 -20.65 -13.55 13.62
N HIS A 114 -20.68 -12.96 12.42
CA HIS A 114 -19.60 -12.99 11.47
C HIS A 114 -19.26 -11.58 11.01
N LEU A 115 -18.05 -11.14 11.35
CA LEU A 115 -17.50 -9.86 10.92
C LEU A 115 -16.64 -10.05 9.67
N LEU A 116 -17.02 -9.39 8.57
CA LEU A 116 -16.15 -9.22 7.41
C LEU A 116 -15.37 -7.90 7.55
N VAL A 117 -14.06 -7.99 7.66
CA VAL A 117 -13.15 -6.84 7.73
C VAL A 117 -12.54 -6.60 6.36
N LEU A 118 -12.70 -5.39 5.83
CA LEU A 118 -12.13 -4.95 4.57
C LEU A 118 -11.05 -3.92 4.87
N LEU A 119 -9.78 -4.26 4.63
CA LEU A 119 -8.64 -3.44 5.03
C LEU A 119 -7.81 -3.01 3.82
N SER A 120 -7.46 -1.73 3.76
CA SER A 120 -6.57 -1.16 2.75
C SER A 120 -5.62 -0.13 3.34
N GLY A 121 -4.73 0.41 2.50
CA GLY A 121 -3.74 1.41 2.86
C GLY A 121 -4.31 2.63 3.61
N GLY A 122 -3.49 3.24 4.47
CA GLY A 122 -3.83 4.42 5.26
C GLY A 122 -4.56 4.16 6.59
N GLY A 123 -4.98 2.92 6.87
CA GLY A 123 -5.73 2.56 8.09
C GLY A 123 -5.06 2.98 9.42
N SER A 124 -3.73 3.05 9.46
CA SER A 124 -2.98 3.47 10.65
C SER A 124 -3.28 4.90 11.11
N ALA A 125 -3.57 5.81 10.16
CA ALA A 125 -3.99 7.18 10.43
C ALA A 125 -5.52 7.24 10.58
N LEU A 126 -6.24 6.73 9.56
CA LEU A 126 -7.70 6.78 9.44
C LEU A 126 -8.46 6.19 10.63
N MET A 127 -7.92 5.15 11.26
CA MET A 127 -8.49 4.54 12.45
C MET A 127 -7.48 4.64 13.60
N THR A 128 -7.57 5.71 14.38
CA THR A 128 -6.64 6.02 15.46
C THR A 128 -7.38 6.34 16.74
N ARG A 129 -7.13 5.56 17.79
CA ARG A 129 -7.52 5.92 19.15
C ARG A 129 -6.41 5.52 20.13
N PRO A 130 -5.86 6.46 20.92
CA PRO A 130 -4.95 6.13 22.01
C PRO A 130 -5.63 5.28 23.10
N VAL A 131 -4.83 4.59 23.90
CA VAL A 131 -5.34 3.78 25.02
C VAL A 131 -5.67 4.66 26.24
N GLY A 132 -6.69 4.27 27.02
CA GLY A 132 -7.08 4.96 28.25
C GLY A 132 -7.52 6.40 28.00
N ASP A 133 -7.02 7.32 28.83
CA ASP A 133 -7.33 8.76 28.78
C ASP A 133 -6.40 9.57 27.86
N LEU A 134 -5.57 8.89 27.07
CA LEU A 134 -4.66 9.55 26.12
C LEU A 134 -5.43 10.11 24.90
N ASP A 135 -4.85 11.14 24.27
CA ASP A 135 -5.40 11.83 23.10
C ASP A 135 -4.39 11.94 21.94
N LEU A 136 -4.77 12.67 20.88
CA LEU A 136 -3.93 12.82 19.69
C LEU A 136 -2.63 13.59 19.96
N ASP A 137 -2.59 14.48 20.95
CA ASP A 137 -1.36 15.18 21.31
C ASP A 137 -0.33 14.23 21.92
N HIS A 138 -0.78 13.28 22.75
CA HIS A 138 0.09 12.21 23.26
C HIS A 138 0.65 11.35 22.12
N LYS A 139 -0.18 11.00 21.13
CA LYS A 139 0.27 10.26 19.95
C LYS A 139 1.31 11.06 19.13
N ARG A 140 1.11 12.37 19.00
CA ARG A 140 2.06 13.26 18.32
C ARG A 140 3.41 13.27 19.04
N ILE A 141 3.42 13.43 20.37
CA ILE A 141 4.63 13.37 21.20
C ILE A 141 5.37 12.04 21.01
N ILE A 142 4.66 10.91 21.03
CA ILE A 142 5.25 9.59 20.78
C ILE A 142 5.91 9.55 19.40
N ASN A 143 5.20 9.98 18.36
CA ASN A 143 5.71 9.91 17.00
C ASN A 143 6.94 10.80 16.79
N GLU A 144 6.93 12.02 17.33
CA GLU A 144 8.07 12.94 17.31
C GLU A 144 9.30 12.34 18.03
N ALA A 145 9.11 11.72 19.20
CA ALA A 145 10.19 11.09 19.95
C ALA A 145 10.82 9.91 19.20
N LEU A 146 9.99 9.07 18.56
CA LEU A 146 10.44 7.94 17.76
C LEU A 146 11.24 8.39 16.52
N LEU A 147 10.73 9.40 15.81
CA LEU A 147 11.40 9.97 14.62
C LEU A 147 12.74 10.62 14.99
N ALA A 148 12.80 11.35 16.11
CA ALA A 148 14.02 12.02 16.57
C ALA A 148 15.16 11.04 16.89
N ARG A 149 14.86 9.76 17.08
CA ARG A 149 15.85 8.70 17.34
C ARG A 149 16.23 7.89 16.09
N GLY A 150 15.64 8.19 14.94
CA GLY A 150 15.90 7.45 13.70
C GLY A 150 15.59 5.96 13.82
N MET A 151 14.61 5.59 14.65
CA MET A 151 14.23 4.19 14.82
C MET A 151 13.65 3.64 13.52
N ASP A 152 13.94 2.38 13.20
CA ASP A 152 13.32 1.73 12.04
C ASP A 152 11.80 1.55 12.24
N ILE A 153 11.10 1.38 11.12
CA ILE A 153 9.64 1.34 11.09
C ILE A 153 9.05 0.23 11.97
N HIS A 154 9.71 -0.91 12.09
CA HIS A 154 9.19 -2.05 12.87
C HIS A 154 9.24 -1.75 14.36
N ARG A 155 10.35 -1.18 14.85
CA ARG A 155 10.49 -0.73 16.25
C ARG A 155 9.53 0.39 16.58
N MET A 156 9.40 1.37 15.68
CA MET A 156 8.41 2.44 15.85
C MET A 156 6.99 1.90 15.94
N ASN A 157 6.64 0.92 15.08
CA ASN A 157 5.32 0.29 15.09
C ASN A 157 5.06 -0.46 16.40
N ALA A 158 6.06 -1.16 16.95
CA ALA A 158 5.95 -1.84 18.25
C ALA A 158 5.61 -0.86 19.39
N CYS A 159 6.31 0.28 19.48
CA CYS A 159 5.96 1.33 20.44
C CYS A 159 4.55 1.89 20.22
N ARG A 160 4.21 2.22 18.96
CA ARG A 160 2.92 2.83 18.62
C ARG A 160 1.74 1.90 18.93
N ARG A 161 1.91 0.58 18.86
CA ARG A 161 0.88 -0.39 19.25
C ARG A 161 0.62 -0.40 20.75
N LEU A 162 1.64 -0.23 21.61
CA LEU A 162 1.43 -0.16 23.07
C LEU A 162 0.43 0.94 23.45
N PHE A 163 0.54 2.13 22.85
CA PHE A 163 -0.29 3.29 23.19
C PHE A 163 -1.59 3.41 22.38
N SER A 164 -2.07 2.35 21.74
CA SER A 164 -3.26 2.35 20.88
C SER A 164 -4.36 1.46 21.44
N ALA A 165 -5.63 1.85 21.30
CA ALA A 165 -6.78 1.03 21.66
C ALA A 165 -7.20 0.04 20.56
N VAL A 166 -6.84 0.29 19.30
CA VAL A 166 -7.36 -0.47 18.13
C VAL A 166 -6.29 -1.26 17.37
N LYS A 167 -5.00 -1.13 17.73
CA LYS A 167 -3.88 -1.72 17.00
C LYS A 167 -3.28 -2.90 17.78
N GLY A 168 -2.57 -3.79 17.10
CA GLY A 168 -1.92 -4.96 17.72
C GLY A 168 -2.92 -6.00 18.22
N GLY A 169 -3.77 -6.49 17.33
CA GLY A 169 -4.75 -7.54 17.60
C GLY A 169 -5.97 -7.11 18.42
N ARG A 170 -5.99 -5.89 18.94
CA ARG A 170 -7.03 -5.48 19.90
C ARG A 170 -8.45 -5.49 19.34
N LEU A 171 -8.65 -5.22 18.04
CA LEU A 171 -9.99 -5.36 17.45
C LEU A 171 -10.39 -6.82 17.27
N ALA A 172 -9.44 -7.74 17.02
CA ALA A 172 -9.73 -9.18 17.09
C ALA A 172 -10.14 -9.61 18.50
N GLY A 173 -9.42 -9.13 19.53
CA GLY A 173 -9.77 -9.37 20.94
C GLY A 173 -11.17 -8.89 21.31
N LEU A 174 -11.55 -7.70 20.85
CA LEU A 174 -12.89 -7.16 21.09
C LEU A 174 -13.98 -7.87 20.29
N ALA A 175 -13.66 -8.41 19.12
CA ALA A 175 -14.60 -9.18 18.30
C ALA A 175 -14.81 -10.61 18.80
N ALA A 176 -13.88 -11.16 19.58
CA ALA A 176 -14.01 -12.50 20.13
C ALA A 176 -15.26 -12.60 21.05
N PRO A 177 -16.09 -13.67 20.92
CA PRO A 177 -15.82 -14.93 20.20
C PRO A 177 -16.39 -15.01 18.77
N ALA A 178 -16.75 -13.89 18.13
CA ALA A 178 -17.31 -13.89 16.78
C ALA A 178 -16.33 -14.45 15.73
N ARG A 179 -16.86 -14.93 14.61
CA ARG A 179 -16.03 -15.26 13.45
C ARG A 179 -15.56 -13.96 12.79
N VAL A 180 -14.28 -13.89 12.41
CA VAL A 180 -13.73 -12.77 11.65
C VAL A 180 -13.12 -13.28 10.35
N THR A 181 -13.59 -12.76 9.23
CA THR A 181 -12.91 -12.90 7.93
C THR A 181 -12.31 -11.55 7.56
N GLN A 182 -11.01 -11.50 7.36
CA GLN A 182 -10.29 -10.27 7.03
C GLN A 182 -9.74 -10.35 5.60
N TRP A 183 -10.13 -9.40 4.77
CA TRP A 183 -9.63 -9.23 3.41
C TRP A 183 -8.80 -7.96 3.29
N VAL A 184 -7.63 -8.10 2.70
CA VAL A 184 -6.60 -7.05 2.71
C VAL A 184 -6.16 -6.69 1.30
N LEU A 185 -6.17 -5.40 0.98
CA LEU A 185 -5.43 -4.82 -0.15
C LEU A 185 -4.17 -4.14 0.41
N SER A 186 -3.02 -4.79 0.25
CA SER A 186 -1.78 -4.45 0.94
C SER A 186 -0.91 -3.49 0.12
N ASP A 187 -0.69 -2.30 0.67
CA ASP A 187 0.30 -1.32 0.21
C ASP A 187 1.63 -1.42 0.98
N VAL A 188 1.81 -2.47 1.78
CA VAL A 188 2.98 -2.65 2.64
C VAL A 188 3.97 -3.62 1.99
N PRO A 189 5.24 -3.22 1.80
CA PRO A 189 6.28 -4.13 1.34
C PRO A 189 6.39 -5.39 2.21
N GLY A 190 6.42 -6.55 1.58
CA GLY A 190 6.49 -7.84 2.26
C GLY A 190 5.18 -8.30 2.90
N ASP A 191 4.07 -7.57 2.71
CA ASP A 191 2.72 -8.02 3.06
C ASP A 191 2.53 -8.38 4.56
N HIS A 192 3.34 -7.76 5.42
CA HIS A 192 3.34 -8.03 6.86
C HIS A 192 2.07 -7.52 7.54
N LEU A 193 1.15 -8.44 7.89
CA LEU A 193 -0.15 -8.12 8.50
C LEU A 193 -0.09 -7.22 9.74
N ALA A 194 0.93 -7.39 10.61
CA ALA A 194 1.10 -6.57 11.81
C ALA A 194 1.50 -5.10 11.50
N SER A 195 1.95 -4.84 10.28
CA SER A 195 2.29 -3.50 9.77
C SER A 195 1.10 -2.86 9.05
N ILE A 196 0.30 -3.64 8.32
CA ILE A 196 -0.89 -3.16 7.60
C ILE A 196 -1.91 -2.62 8.59
N ALA A 197 -2.20 -1.31 8.50
CA ALA A 197 -2.99 -0.56 9.49
C ALA A 197 -2.54 -0.76 10.96
N SER A 198 -1.28 -1.17 11.18
CA SER A 198 -0.73 -1.59 12.47
C SER A 198 -1.45 -2.81 13.10
N GLY A 199 -1.94 -3.73 12.26
CA GLY A 199 -2.45 -5.04 12.66
C GLY A 199 -3.61 -5.01 13.65
N PRO A 200 -4.77 -4.38 13.36
CA PRO A 200 -5.91 -4.38 14.26
C PRO A 200 -6.48 -5.78 14.55
N PHE A 201 -6.37 -6.70 13.59
CA PHE A 201 -6.81 -8.10 13.66
C PHE A 201 -5.67 -9.11 13.52
N ALA A 202 -4.41 -8.66 13.64
CA ALA A 202 -3.23 -9.52 13.51
C ALA A 202 -2.45 -9.58 14.84
N PRO A 203 -1.80 -10.70 15.15
CA PRO A 203 -0.96 -10.81 16.33
C PRO A 203 0.22 -9.83 16.24
N ASP A 204 0.58 -9.23 17.37
CA ASP A 204 1.78 -8.42 17.49
C ASP A 204 3.01 -9.34 17.53
N PRO A 205 3.98 -9.23 16.61
CA PRO A 205 5.18 -10.05 16.62
C PRO A 205 6.15 -9.65 17.73
N TRP A 206 5.99 -8.49 18.38
CA TRP A 206 6.89 -8.01 19.42
C TRP A 206 6.46 -8.44 20.83
N SER A 207 7.43 -8.92 21.63
CA SER A 207 7.17 -9.14 23.05
C SER A 207 6.85 -7.80 23.72
N PHE A 208 6.07 -7.86 24.80
CA PHE A 208 5.76 -6.65 25.57
C PHE A 208 7.04 -5.97 26.07
N ASP A 209 8.02 -6.74 26.55
CA ASP A 209 9.27 -6.21 27.08
C ASP A 209 10.16 -5.57 25.99
N ASP A 210 10.23 -6.16 24.78
CA ASP A 210 10.99 -5.56 23.67
C ASP A 210 10.35 -4.24 23.20
N ALA A 211 9.01 -4.21 23.13
CA ALA A 211 8.28 -3.00 22.79
C ALA A 211 8.49 -1.91 23.84
N VAL A 212 8.46 -2.25 25.14
CA VAL A 212 8.79 -1.35 26.24
C VAL A 212 10.24 -0.86 26.16
N GLY A 213 11.20 -1.74 25.82
CA GLY A 213 12.59 -1.36 25.60
C GLY A 213 12.72 -0.29 24.54
N CYS A 214 11.96 -0.39 23.44
CA CYS A 214 11.92 0.63 22.41
C CYS A 214 11.32 1.96 22.92
N VAL A 215 10.30 1.93 23.80
CA VAL A 215 9.73 3.13 24.43
C VAL A 215 10.75 3.83 25.35
N VAL A 216 11.57 3.06 26.06
CA VAL A 216 12.65 3.57 26.92
C VAL A 216 13.76 4.21 26.07
N GLU A 217 14.21 3.54 25.01
CA GLU A 217 15.23 4.07 24.08
C GLU A 217 14.77 5.37 23.41
N ALA A 218 13.48 5.46 23.07
CA ALA A 218 12.86 6.66 22.53
C ALA A 218 12.77 7.82 23.56
N GLY A 219 13.02 7.53 24.85
CA GLY A 219 12.91 8.51 25.93
C GLY A 219 11.48 8.89 26.28
N ILE A 220 10.49 8.08 25.88
CA ILE A 220 9.06 8.37 26.11
C ILE A 220 8.68 8.17 27.59
N THR A 221 9.39 7.28 28.31
CA THR A 221 9.18 7.04 29.75
C THR A 221 9.52 8.23 30.65
N ARG A 222 10.06 9.32 30.09
CA ARG A 222 10.19 10.61 30.80
C ARG A 222 8.83 11.26 31.14
N HIS A 223 7.75 10.77 30.52
CA HIS A 223 6.40 11.25 30.75
C HIS A 223 5.63 10.30 31.68
N ASP A 224 5.06 10.84 32.76
CA ASP A 224 4.34 10.06 33.78
C ASP A 224 3.12 9.29 33.23
N TRP A 225 2.45 9.85 32.21
CA TRP A 225 1.34 9.17 31.54
C TRP A 225 1.82 7.90 30.81
N ALA A 226 3.05 7.90 30.28
CA ALA A 226 3.58 6.77 29.54
C ALA A 226 3.90 5.61 30.50
N THR A 227 4.58 5.90 31.60
CA THR A 227 4.90 4.89 32.64
C THR A 227 3.62 4.34 33.27
N SER A 228 2.63 5.20 33.53
CA SER A 228 1.31 4.78 34.05
C SER A 228 0.61 3.78 33.13
N VAL A 229 0.60 4.04 31.82
CA VAL A 229 0.02 3.11 30.83
C VAL A 229 0.77 1.77 30.81
N LEU A 230 2.10 1.79 30.79
CA LEU A 230 2.90 0.57 30.77
C LEU A 230 2.72 -0.26 32.05
N ASP A 231 2.65 0.39 33.21
CA ASP A 231 2.45 -0.29 34.48
C ASP A 231 1.03 -0.85 34.61
N ALA A 232 0.01 -0.15 34.10
CA ALA A 232 -1.35 -0.67 34.02
C ALA A 232 -1.41 -1.92 33.11
N MET A 233 -0.68 -1.93 31.98
CA MET A 233 -0.59 -3.13 31.13
C MET A 233 0.10 -4.30 31.81
N ARG A 234 1.19 -4.06 32.56
CA ARG A 234 1.87 -5.11 33.34
C ARG A 234 0.99 -5.74 34.40
N LYS A 235 0.10 -4.94 35.01
CA LYS A 235 -0.85 -5.40 36.03
C LYS A 235 -2.08 -6.09 35.44
N GLY A 236 -2.31 -5.94 34.13
CA GLY A 236 -3.51 -6.43 33.45
C GLY A 236 -4.71 -5.49 33.54
N ASP A 237 -4.53 -4.26 34.05
CA ASP A 237 -5.60 -3.24 34.14
C ASP A 237 -5.92 -2.64 32.77
N LEU A 238 -4.94 -2.65 31.85
CA LEU A 238 -5.11 -2.29 30.44
C LEU A 238 -4.64 -3.44 29.54
N PRO A 239 -5.32 -3.72 28.42
CA PRO A 239 -4.90 -4.77 27.52
C PRO A 239 -3.61 -4.38 26.77
N ALA A 240 -2.58 -5.22 26.90
CA ALA A 240 -1.43 -5.20 26.02
C ALA A 240 -1.82 -5.63 24.59
N PRO A 241 -1.00 -5.33 23.56
CA PRO A 241 -1.18 -5.93 22.23
C PRO A 241 -1.26 -7.47 22.31
N LEU A 242 -2.18 -8.07 21.55
CA LEU A 242 -2.36 -9.51 21.56
C LEU A 242 -1.22 -10.21 20.82
N ARG A 243 -0.78 -11.34 21.35
CA ARG A 243 0.37 -12.10 20.86
C ARG A 243 -0.09 -13.28 20.01
N ASP A 244 0.83 -13.85 19.27
CA ASP A 244 0.58 -15.13 18.60
C ASP A 244 0.19 -16.20 19.64
N GLY A 245 -0.79 -17.04 19.28
CA GLY A 245 -1.40 -18.04 20.17
C GLY A 245 -2.47 -17.51 21.14
N ASP A 246 -2.85 -16.23 21.08
CA ASP A 246 -4.02 -15.73 21.80
C ASP A 246 -5.33 -16.33 21.23
N PRO A 247 -6.26 -16.86 22.06
CA PRO A 247 -7.51 -17.46 21.60
C PRO A 247 -8.40 -16.52 20.77
N ALA A 248 -8.22 -15.21 20.86
CA ALA A 248 -8.92 -14.25 20.01
C ALA A 248 -8.68 -14.49 18.52
N PHE A 249 -7.57 -15.12 18.14
CA PHE A 249 -7.22 -15.43 16.76
C PHE A 249 -7.76 -16.79 16.27
N ASP A 250 -8.31 -17.63 17.15
CA ASP A 250 -8.81 -18.99 16.80
C ASP A 250 -9.89 -18.96 15.71
N ARG A 251 -10.62 -17.83 15.58
CA ARG A 251 -11.69 -17.63 14.59
C ARG A 251 -11.41 -16.46 13.65
N VAL A 252 -10.15 -16.05 13.51
CA VAL A 252 -9.73 -15.00 12.57
C VAL A 252 -9.07 -15.65 11.36
N GLU A 253 -9.67 -15.47 10.20
CA GLU A 253 -9.13 -15.91 8.91
C GLU A 253 -8.76 -14.68 8.09
N THR A 254 -7.49 -14.55 7.69
CA THR A 254 -7.01 -13.40 6.90
C THR A 254 -6.59 -13.84 5.49
N SER A 255 -6.93 -13.04 4.49
CA SER A 255 -6.49 -13.22 3.11
C SER A 255 -6.05 -11.89 2.51
N ILE A 256 -4.89 -11.89 1.87
CA ILE A 256 -4.42 -10.76 1.05
C ILE A 256 -4.98 -10.98 -0.35
N LEU A 257 -5.89 -10.10 -0.77
CA LEU A 257 -6.58 -10.20 -2.05
C LEU A 257 -5.88 -9.44 -3.16
N ALA A 258 -5.16 -8.37 -2.79
CA ALA A 258 -4.30 -7.65 -3.70
C ALA A 258 -3.07 -7.13 -2.95
N SER A 259 -1.93 -7.15 -3.63
CA SER A 259 -0.68 -6.52 -3.21
C SER A 259 0.18 -6.25 -4.43
N ASN A 260 1.30 -5.54 -4.26
CA ASN A 260 2.24 -5.34 -5.35
C ASN A 260 2.71 -6.68 -5.95
N ALA A 261 2.94 -7.70 -5.11
CA ALA A 261 3.33 -9.04 -5.55
C ALA A 261 2.25 -9.70 -6.43
N ILE A 262 0.98 -9.63 -6.02
CA ILE A 262 -0.15 -10.16 -6.80
C ILE A 262 -0.29 -9.41 -8.14
N CYS A 263 -0.09 -8.09 -8.16
CA CYS A 263 -0.11 -7.30 -9.39
C CYS A 263 1.02 -7.72 -10.36
N ARG A 264 2.24 -7.94 -9.84
CA ARG A 264 3.37 -8.43 -10.63
C ARG A 264 3.14 -9.82 -11.18
N GLU A 265 2.54 -10.71 -10.37
CA GLU A 265 2.17 -12.06 -10.80
C GLU A 265 1.13 -12.02 -11.92
N ALA A 266 0.10 -11.17 -11.81
CA ALA A 266 -0.90 -11.00 -12.85
C ALA A 266 -0.29 -10.52 -14.18
N ALA A 267 0.58 -9.50 -14.14
CA ALA A 267 1.32 -9.06 -15.33
C ALA A 267 2.24 -10.16 -15.90
N SER A 268 2.91 -10.92 -15.04
CA SER A 268 3.80 -12.00 -15.47
C SER A 268 3.04 -13.14 -16.15
N ASN A 269 1.87 -13.50 -15.62
CA ASN A 269 0.99 -14.51 -16.19
C ASN A 269 0.44 -14.08 -17.56
N ASP A 270 0.14 -12.79 -17.74
CA ASP A 270 -0.28 -12.24 -19.04
C ASP A 270 0.84 -12.28 -20.08
N LEU A 271 2.08 -11.96 -19.68
CA LEU A 271 3.25 -12.08 -20.55
C LEU A 271 3.64 -13.52 -20.88
N GLY A 272 3.35 -14.47 -19.97
CA GLY A 272 3.53 -15.90 -20.15
C GLY A 272 4.82 -16.47 -19.57
N ASP A 273 5.01 -17.77 -19.84
CA ASP A 273 6.15 -18.56 -19.34
C ASP A 273 7.49 -17.91 -19.75
N ASN A 274 8.45 -17.87 -18.82
CA ASN A 274 9.77 -17.21 -18.90
C ASN A 274 9.81 -15.71 -18.55
N THR A 275 8.74 -15.14 -18.00
CA THR A 275 8.83 -13.81 -17.37
C THR A 275 9.76 -13.87 -16.15
N VAL A 276 10.72 -12.94 -16.08
CA VAL A 276 11.68 -12.86 -14.98
C VAL A 276 11.45 -11.61 -14.14
N SER A 277 11.92 -11.64 -12.88
CA SER A 277 11.97 -10.43 -12.05
C SER A 277 13.29 -9.70 -12.23
N LEU A 278 13.22 -8.39 -12.40
CA LEU A 278 14.35 -7.49 -12.19
C LEU A 278 14.44 -7.13 -10.69
N PRO A 279 15.49 -6.40 -10.24
CA PRO A 279 15.54 -5.88 -8.88
C PRO A 279 14.25 -5.12 -8.52
N ASP A 280 13.81 -5.28 -7.27
CA ASP A 280 12.63 -4.57 -6.76
C ASP A 280 12.85 -3.05 -6.82
N LEU A 281 11.77 -2.32 -7.05
CA LEU A 281 11.81 -0.86 -7.10
C LEU A 281 11.95 -0.32 -5.67
N ASP A 282 13.12 0.22 -5.34
CA ASP A 282 13.44 0.80 -4.04
C ASP A 282 14.53 1.88 -4.21
N GLY A 283 14.62 2.78 -3.23
CA GLY A 283 15.59 3.87 -3.22
C GLY A 283 15.30 4.95 -4.27
N ASP A 284 16.35 5.65 -4.70
CA ASP A 284 16.23 6.78 -5.64
C ASP A 284 15.74 6.35 -7.02
N ALA A 285 14.67 6.97 -7.51
CA ALA A 285 14.01 6.60 -8.77
C ALA A 285 14.94 6.70 -9.99
N MET A 286 15.81 7.72 -10.05
CA MET A 286 16.75 7.90 -11.16
C MET A 286 17.87 6.86 -11.12
N ALA A 287 18.41 6.57 -9.93
CA ALA A 287 19.36 5.48 -9.74
C ALA A 287 18.76 4.12 -10.10
N MET A 288 17.50 3.88 -9.76
CA MET A 288 16.79 2.66 -10.14
C MET A 288 16.60 2.57 -11.66
N GLY A 289 16.24 3.66 -12.34
CA GLY A 289 16.16 3.69 -13.81
C GLY A 289 17.47 3.27 -14.50
N ARG A 290 18.62 3.73 -14.00
CA ARG A 290 19.94 3.28 -14.49
C ARG A 290 20.23 1.82 -14.16
N THR A 291 19.87 1.37 -12.95
CA THR A 291 20.04 -0.03 -12.52
C THR A 291 19.27 -0.98 -13.43
N LEU A 292 18.01 -0.68 -13.74
CA LEU A 292 17.19 -1.47 -14.65
C LEU A 292 17.76 -1.47 -16.07
N ALA A 293 18.17 -0.31 -16.59
CA ALA A 293 18.78 -0.22 -17.92
C ALA A 293 20.05 -1.10 -18.03
N HIS A 294 20.92 -1.04 -17.01
CA HIS A 294 22.11 -1.87 -16.97
C HIS A 294 21.77 -3.37 -16.89
N ALA A 295 20.76 -3.78 -16.12
CA ALA A 295 20.31 -5.16 -16.07
C ALA A 295 19.79 -5.64 -17.44
N VAL A 296 19.04 -4.79 -18.13
CA VAL A 296 18.44 -5.09 -19.45
C VAL A 296 19.50 -5.19 -20.54
N MET A 297 20.47 -4.28 -20.58
CA MET A 297 21.58 -4.30 -21.56
C MET A 297 22.47 -5.53 -21.45
N ASN A 298 22.57 -6.13 -20.25
CA ASN A 298 23.37 -7.32 -20.00
C ASN A 298 22.56 -8.63 -20.08
N ALA A 299 21.24 -8.56 -20.29
CA ALA A 299 20.38 -9.72 -20.43
C ALA A 299 20.30 -10.17 -21.90
N PRO A 300 20.13 -11.48 -22.17
CA PRO A 300 19.85 -11.96 -23.52
C PRO A 300 18.49 -11.45 -24.01
N ALA A 301 18.39 -11.07 -25.28
CA ALA A 301 17.12 -10.76 -25.94
C ALA A 301 16.54 -12.02 -26.61
N PRO A 302 15.22 -12.28 -26.53
CA PRO A 302 14.20 -11.46 -25.88
C PRO A 302 14.19 -11.61 -24.35
N LEU A 303 13.89 -10.51 -23.66
CA LEU A 303 13.63 -10.44 -22.23
C LEU A 303 12.15 -10.10 -22.01
N LEU A 304 11.49 -10.82 -21.12
CA LEU A 304 10.18 -10.46 -20.56
C LEU A 304 10.39 -10.26 -19.07
N ALA A 305 10.25 -9.03 -18.58
CA ALA A 305 10.54 -8.71 -17.19
C ALA A 305 9.41 -7.91 -16.54
N VAL A 306 9.08 -8.28 -15.31
CA VAL A 306 8.14 -7.55 -14.44
C VAL A 306 8.80 -7.36 -13.07
N THR A 307 8.85 -6.12 -12.61
CA THR A 307 9.26 -5.78 -11.24
C THR A 307 8.28 -4.76 -10.65
N GLY A 308 8.40 -4.50 -9.36
CA GLY A 308 7.55 -3.54 -8.66
C GLY A 308 8.13 -3.17 -7.31
N GLY A 309 7.49 -2.19 -6.67
CA GLY A 309 7.93 -1.64 -5.40
C GLY A 309 7.69 -0.13 -5.36
N GLU A 310 8.44 0.58 -4.54
CA GLU A 310 8.24 1.99 -4.29
C GLU A 310 9.57 2.74 -4.25
N THR A 311 9.85 3.50 -5.31
CA THR A 311 11.01 4.40 -5.34
C THR A 311 10.67 5.76 -4.73
N VAL A 312 11.70 6.54 -4.43
CA VAL A 312 11.57 7.91 -3.91
C VAL A 312 12.29 8.90 -4.81
N VAL A 313 11.85 10.16 -4.76
CA VAL A 313 12.53 11.31 -5.36
C VAL A 313 12.75 12.33 -4.26
N THR A 314 14.00 12.77 -4.08
CA THR A 314 14.32 13.86 -3.16
C THR A 314 14.17 15.18 -3.88
N LEU A 315 13.19 16.00 -3.48
CA LEU A 315 12.88 17.26 -4.15
C LEU A 315 13.64 18.44 -3.52
N PRO A 316 14.36 19.26 -4.32
CA PRO A 316 14.87 20.56 -3.88
C PRO A 316 13.72 21.56 -3.69
N GLN A 317 13.99 22.71 -3.07
CA GLN A 317 12.96 23.73 -2.82
C GLN A 317 12.32 24.29 -4.10
N GLN A 318 13.08 24.35 -5.20
CA GLN A 318 12.60 24.70 -6.53
C GLN A 318 12.78 23.48 -7.41
N HIS A 319 11.67 22.96 -7.93
CA HIS A 319 11.64 21.77 -8.76
C HIS A 319 10.56 21.91 -9.83
N GLY A 320 10.71 21.16 -10.92
CA GLY A 320 9.70 21.03 -11.96
C GLY A 320 8.54 20.11 -11.58
N LEU A 321 7.80 19.65 -12.58
CA LEU A 321 6.68 18.75 -12.41
C LEU A 321 7.07 17.32 -12.80
N GLY A 322 6.68 16.33 -11.99
CA GLY A 322 6.96 14.94 -12.27
C GLY A 322 6.62 14.02 -11.11
N GLY A 323 6.91 12.75 -11.29
CA GLY A 323 6.80 11.72 -10.27
C GLY A 323 7.93 10.71 -10.35
N ARG A 324 7.90 9.74 -9.44
CA ARG A 324 8.95 8.73 -9.27
C ARG A 324 9.01 7.79 -10.48
N SER A 325 7.87 7.32 -10.96
CA SER A 325 7.80 6.42 -12.12
C SER A 325 8.20 7.14 -13.42
N GLN A 326 7.83 8.41 -13.56
CA GLN A 326 8.27 9.28 -14.66
C GLN A 326 9.78 9.54 -14.64
N ALA A 327 10.35 9.85 -13.46
CA ALA A 327 11.80 10.06 -13.32
C ALA A 327 12.59 8.78 -13.61
N LEU A 328 12.09 7.63 -13.14
CA LEU A 328 12.66 6.31 -13.46
C LEU A 328 12.64 6.06 -14.97
N ALA A 329 11.49 6.27 -15.63
CA ALA A 329 11.34 6.05 -17.07
C ALA A 329 12.28 6.95 -17.89
N LEU A 330 12.38 8.24 -17.56
CA LEU A 330 13.27 9.16 -18.26
C LEU A 330 14.75 8.81 -18.02
N SER A 331 15.12 8.42 -16.80
CA SER A 331 16.48 7.98 -16.50
C SER A 331 16.84 6.66 -17.19
N PHE A 332 15.88 5.75 -17.35
CA PHE A 332 16.08 4.52 -18.11
C PHE A 332 16.27 4.82 -19.60
N LEU A 333 15.43 5.68 -20.19
CA LEU A 333 15.54 6.10 -21.59
C LEU A 333 16.94 6.66 -21.92
N LEU A 334 17.48 7.52 -21.05
CA LEU A 334 18.83 8.05 -21.20
C LEU A 334 19.92 6.96 -21.11
N ALA A 335 19.75 5.98 -20.22
CA ALA A 335 20.74 4.92 -20.03
C ALA A 335 20.71 3.85 -21.13
N MET A 336 19.66 3.82 -21.95
CA MET A 336 19.47 2.90 -23.08
C MET A 336 19.82 3.52 -24.44
N GLU A 337 20.49 4.69 -24.47
CA GLU A 337 20.84 5.41 -25.71
C GLU A 337 21.58 4.53 -26.73
N ASP A 338 22.54 3.73 -26.25
CA ASP A 338 23.39 2.85 -27.08
C ASP A 338 22.78 1.47 -27.35
N ALA A 339 21.52 1.23 -26.97
CA ALA A 339 20.88 -0.07 -27.14
C ALA A 339 20.65 -0.41 -28.62
N GLU A 340 21.23 -1.51 -29.09
CA GLU A 340 21.11 -1.96 -30.47
C GLU A 340 19.99 -2.99 -30.71
N PHE A 341 18.99 -3.07 -29.84
CA PHE A 341 17.83 -3.97 -29.95
C PHE A 341 16.52 -3.21 -29.67
N ASP A 342 15.37 -3.80 -30.00
CA ASP A 342 14.08 -3.17 -29.71
C ASP A 342 13.69 -3.41 -28.26
N TRP A 343 13.19 -2.37 -27.60
CA TRP A 343 12.81 -2.43 -26.19
C TRP A 343 11.69 -1.45 -25.85
N VAL A 344 10.95 -1.79 -24.79
CA VAL A 344 9.98 -0.91 -24.12
C VAL A 344 10.16 -1.03 -22.62
N LEU A 345 10.07 0.10 -21.92
CA LEU A 345 9.83 0.17 -20.48
C LEU A 345 8.50 0.88 -20.27
N LEU A 346 7.63 0.26 -19.48
CA LEU A 346 6.48 0.90 -18.86
C LEU A 346 6.73 0.90 -17.35
N ALA A 347 6.72 2.07 -16.70
CA ALA A 347 6.81 2.20 -15.25
C ALA A 347 5.69 3.11 -14.75
N ALA A 348 4.86 2.63 -13.83
CA ALA A 348 3.69 3.38 -13.38
C ALA A 348 3.14 2.94 -12.02
N GLY A 349 2.50 3.88 -11.33
CA GLY A 349 1.74 3.68 -10.11
C GLY A 349 0.42 2.94 -10.36
N THR A 350 0.10 1.99 -9.50
CA THR A 350 -1.13 1.19 -9.59
C THR A 350 -2.42 1.97 -9.32
N ASP A 351 -2.33 3.18 -8.75
CA ASP A 351 -3.47 4.09 -8.53
C ASP A 351 -3.77 4.99 -9.72
N GLY A 352 -2.99 4.87 -10.80
CA GLY A 352 -3.12 5.71 -12.00
C GLY A 352 -2.56 7.12 -11.84
N ARG A 353 -1.78 7.39 -10.78
CA ARG A 353 -1.14 8.68 -10.55
C ARG A 353 0.35 8.50 -10.19
N ASP A 354 1.16 9.45 -10.62
CA ASP A 354 2.57 9.54 -10.25
C ASP A 354 2.96 10.99 -9.96
N GLY A 355 3.34 11.25 -8.71
CA GLY A 355 3.53 12.60 -8.20
C GLY A 355 2.24 13.45 -8.24
N PRO A 356 2.34 14.79 -8.20
CA PRO A 356 1.21 15.70 -8.32
C PRO A 356 0.79 15.89 -9.79
N THR A 357 0.64 14.79 -10.54
CA THR A 357 0.35 14.82 -11.99
C THR A 357 -0.90 14.01 -12.32
N ASP A 358 -1.37 14.14 -13.56
CA ASP A 358 -2.47 13.38 -14.15
C ASP A 358 -2.00 12.18 -15.00
N ALA A 359 -0.70 11.84 -14.90
CA ALA A 359 -0.09 10.66 -15.48
C ALA A 359 0.13 9.59 -14.39
N ALA A 360 0.04 8.33 -14.78
CA ALA A 360 0.35 7.19 -13.92
C ALA A 360 1.85 6.89 -13.87
N GLY A 361 2.63 7.40 -14.83
CA GLY A 361 4.05 7.11 -14.97
C GLY A 361 4.55 7.41 -16.38
N GLY A 362 5.49 6.60 -16.87
CA GLY A 362 6.09 6.73 -18.20
C GLY A 362 6.12 5.44 -19.01
N LEU A 363 5.98 5.57 -20.32
CA LEU A 363 6.18 4.52 -21.31
C LEU A 363 7.22 5.01 -22.33
N VAL A 364 8.41 4.42 -22.30
CA VAL A 364 9.55 4.82 -23.14
C VAL A 364 10.04 3.64 -23.97
N THR A 365 10.58 3.90 -25.16
CA THR A 365 10.90 2.86 -26.14
C THR A 365 12.20 3.10 -26.91
N SER A 366 12.73 2.05 -27.53
CA SER A 366 13.83 2.13 -28.51
C SER A 366 13.50 2.99 -29.74
N GLY A 367 12.23 3.31 -30.00
CA GLY A 367 11.80 4.19 -31.09
C GLY A 367 11.95 5.68 -30.76
N MET A 368 12.09 6.03 -29.48
CA MET A 368 12.29 7.40 -29.05
C MET A 368 13.76 7.80 -29.22
N ARG A 369 13.99 9.01 -29.74
CA ARG A 369 15.33 9.63 -29.86
C ARG A 369 15.35 10.89 -29.00
N PRO A 370 15.68 10.78 -27.70
CA PRO A 370 15.69 11.94 -26.83
C PRO A 370 16.79 12.91 -27.23
N ASP A 371 16.52 14.21 -27.12
CA ASP A 371 17.58 15.21 -26.96
C ASP A 371 18.20 14.98 -25.57
N ILE A 372 19.44 14.48 -25.56
CA ILE A 372 20.16 14.03 -24.35
C ILE A 372 20.38 15.17 -23.37
N ASP A 373 20.74 16.36 -23.86
CA ASP A 373 21.00 17.51 -23.01
C ASP A 373 19.70 18.01 -22.39
N ALA A 374 18.62 18.07 -23.17
CA ALA A 374 17.31 18.46 -22.67
C ALA A 374 16.72 17.42 -21.69
N ALA A 375 16.94 16.12 -21.92
CA ALA A 375 16.49 15.06 -21.02
C ALA A 375 17.23 15.09 -19.67
N ARG A 376 18.56 15.29 -19.70
CA ARG A 376 19.37 15.45 -18.48
C ARG A 376 18.95 16.69 -17.70
N ALA A 377 18.76 17.82 -18.38
CA ALA A 377 18.26 19.04 -17.74
C ALA A 377 16.88 18.85 -17.08
N ALA A 378 15.98 18.08 -17.72
CA ALA A 378 14.69 17.75 -17.14
C ALA A 378 14.80 16.84 -15.90
N LEU A 379 15.69 15.85 -15.89
CA LEU A 379 15.93 15.03 -14.69
C LEU A 379 16.52 15.85 -13.55
N ASP A 380 17.57 16.64 -13.83
CA ASP A 380 18.24 17.49 -12.82
C ASP A 380 17.27 18.55 -12.26
N GLY A 381 16.36 19.05 -13.11
CA GLY A 381 15.30 19.97 -12.73
C GLY A 381 14.07 19.33 -12.11
N HIS A 382 14.00 18.00 -11.99
CA HIS A 382 12.81 17.24 -11.58
C HIS A 382 11.54 17.58 -12.39
N ASP A 383 11.71 17.78 -13.70
CA ASP A 383 10.67 18.16 -14.66
C ASP A 383 10.38 17.04 -15.67
N SER A 384 10.34 15.79 -15.20
CA SER A 384 10.14 14.61 -16.05
C SER A 384 8.77 14.62 -16.75
N TYR A 385 7.74 15.23 -16.16
CA TYR A 385 6.40 15.30 -16.73
C TYR A 385 6.39 16.02 -18.08
N HIS A 386 6.85 17.27 -18.12
CA HIS A 386 6.81 18.08 -19.34
C HIS A 386 7.72 17.50 -20.44
N TYR A 387 8.88 16.94 -20.05
CA TYR A 387 9.75 16.29 -21.02
C TYR A 387 9.10 15.06 -21.65
N LEU A 388 8.54 14.16 -20.83
CA LEU A 388 7.87 12.96 -21.30
C LEU A 388 6.63 13.31 -22.14
N ASP A 389 5.84 14.31 -21.74
CA ASP A 389 4.67 14.75 -22.50
C ASP A 389 5.06 15.16 -23.93
N ARG A 390 6.11 15.98 -24.04
CA ARG A 390 6.63 16.47 -25.33
C ARG A 390 7.07 15.34 -26.27
N ILE A 391 7.61 14.24 -25.73
CA ILE A 391 8.07 13.10 -26.55
C ILE A 391 7.03 11.98 -26.66
N GLY A 392 5.82 12.17 -26.11
CA GLY A 392 4.76 11.15 -26.09
C GLY A 392 5.06 9.96 -25.16
N GLY A 393 5.87 10.17 -24.13
CA GLY A 393 6.31 9.15 -23.18
C GLY A 393 5.52 9.10 -21.87
N LEU A 394 4.48 9.92 -21.70
CA LEU A 394 3.60 9.82 -20.52
C LEU A 394 2.67 8.62 -20.64
N LEU A 395 2.56 7.85 -19.56
CA LEU A 395 1.51 6.84 -19.41
C LEU A 395 0.34 7.43 -18.64
N ARG A 396 -0.86 7.34 -19.20
CA ARG A 396 -2.10 7.79 -18.58
C ARG A 396 -3.07 6.62 -18.52
N CYS A 397 -3.61 6.33 -17.34
CA CYS A 397 -4.67 5.35 -17.17
C CYS A 397 -5.74 5.89 -16.19
N PRO A 398 -6.97 5.36 -16.23
CA PRO A 398 -7.97 5.69 -15.23
C PRO A 398 -7.51 5.29 -13.82
N PRO A 399 -7.93 6.02 -12.77
CA PRO A 399 -7.61 5.63 -11.40
C PRO A 399 -8.26 4.28 -11.05
N THR A 400 -7.49 3.37 -10.45
CA THR A 400 -7.99 2.04 -10.02
C THR A 400 -8.74 2.08 -8.69
N GLY A 401 -8.63 3.20 -7.95
CA GLY A 401 -9.22 3.37 -6.62
C GLY A 401 -8.41 2.74 -5.49
N THR A 402 -7.21 2.21 -5.75
CA THR A 402 -6.26 1.76 -4.73
C THR A 402 -4.81 2.04 -5.15
N ASN A 403 -3.90 2.17 -4.19
CA ASN A 403 -2.46 2.31 -4.45
C ASN A 403 -1.73 1.13 -3.80
N LEU A 404 -1.19 0.23 -4.62
CA LEU A 404 -0.38 -0.92 -4.23
C LEU A 404 1.06 -0.78 -4.77
N ALA A 405 1.58 0.45 -4.71
CA ALA A 405 2.87 0.89 -5.21
C ALA A 405 3.02 0.79 -6.74
N ASP A 406 4.24 0.81 -7.25
CA ASP A 406 4.55 0.92 -8.67
C ASP A 406 4.85 -0.45 -9.29
N ILE A 407 4.59 -0.56 -10.60
CA ILE A 407 4.93 -1.69 -11.46
C ILE A 407 5.81 -1.20 -12.60
N ALA A 408 6.87 -1.94 -12.90
CA ALA A 408 7.69 -1.74 -14.09
C ALA A 408 7.74 -3.01 -14.95
N ILE A 409 7.43 -2.86 -16.23
CA ILE A 409 7.43 -3.91 -17.25
C ILE A 409 8.48 -3.56 -18.29
N VAL A 410 9.43 -4.48 -18.51
CA VAL A 410 10.49 -4.30 -19.52
C VAL A 410 10.46 -5.47 -20.49
N LEU A 411 10.27 -5.17 -21.77
CA LEU A 411 10.29 -6.17 -22.84
C LEU A 411 11.37 -5.82 -23.85
N THR A 412 12.12 -6.82 -24.31
CA THR A 412 13.11 -6.66 -25.39
C THR A 412 12.88 -7.66 -26.52
N SER A 413 13.30 -7.29 -27.73
CA SER A 413 13.37 -8.20 -28.87
C SER A 413 14.64 -7.93 -29.67
N PRO A 414 15.28 -8.96 -30.25
CA PRO A 414 16.33 -8.75 -31.24
C PRO A 414 15.82 -7.83 -32.35
N LYS A 415 16.68 -6.94 -32.88
CA LYS A 415 16.34 -6.14 -34.06
C LYS A 415 15.90 -7.09 -35.19
N GLY A 416 14.71 -6.83 -35.73
CA GLY A 416 14.16 -7.51 -36.90
C GLY A 416 14.91 -7.17 -38.19
#